data_AF-A0A352KHF6-F1
#
_entry.id   AF-A0A352KHF6-F1
#
_cell.length_a   1.000
_cell.length_b   1.000
_cell.length_c   1.000
_cell.angle_alpha   90.00
_cell.angle_beta   90.00
_cell.angle_gamma   90.00
#
_symmetry.space_group_name_H-M   'P 1'
#
loop_
_entity.id
_entity.type
_entity.pdbx_description
1 polymer ?
#
loop_
_entity_poly.entity_id
_entity_poly.type
_entity_poly.pdbx_seq_one_letter_code
_entity_poly.pdbx_strand_id
1 'polypeptide(L)'
;TIDLLMPYRFVVVPSASCAGMLRNHYPKLLSEDPVYRDKAAALCDKTYELSAFLAALPVQQGDTPGDRRARHITYHDSCSALREVGVDAEPRTLIDQCTELKLTESAEKESCCG
;
A
#
# COMPACT_ATOMS: atom_id res chain seq x y z
N THR A 1 -8.27 11.83 13.73
CA THR A 1 -7.85 10.70 12.86
C THR A 1 -7.26 9.56 13.65
N ILE A 2 -6.23 9.77 14.47
CA ILE A 2 -5.61 8.68 15.27
C ILE A 2 -6.65 7.98 16.15
N ASP A 3 -7.37 8.72 16.99
CA ASP A 3 -8.35 8.11 17.92
C ASP A 3 -9.46 7.32 17.21
N LEU A 4 -9.86 7.75 16.01
CA LEU A 4 -10.84 7.04 15.19
C LEU A 4 -10.30 5.67 14.73
N LEU A 5 -9.01 5.59 14.42
CA LEU A 5 -8.36 4.39 13.90
C LEU A 5 -7.83 3.47 15.01
N MET A 6 -7.71 3.97 16.24
CA MET A 6 -7.17 3.21 17.38
C MET A 6 -7.90 1.91 17.70
N PRO A 7 -9.23 1.79 17.62
CA PRO A 7 -9.94 0.55 17.95
C PRO A 7 -9.70 -0.61 16.97
N TYR A 8 -9.24 -0.33 15.74
CA TYR A 8 -9.10 -1.35 14.71
C TYR A 8 -7.76 -2.09 14.79
N ARG A 9 -7.77 -3.39 14.50
CA ARG A 9 -6.56 -4.23 14.49
C ARG A 9 -5.62 -3.89 13.34
N PHE A 10 -6.17 -3.61 12.17
CA PHE A 10 -5.42 -3.25 10.96
C PHE A 10 -6.00 -1.98 10.37
N VAL A 11 -5.14 -1.10 9.88
CA VAL A 11 -5.49 0.10 9.12
C VAL A 11 -4.88 -0.07 7.74
N VAL A 12 -5.71 -0.41 6.76
CA VAL A 12 -5.26 -0.66 5.38
C VAL A 12 -5.62 0.55 4.53
N VAL A 13 -4.64 1.11 3.84
CA VAL A 13 -4.81 2.37 3.11
C VAL A 13 -4.52 2.16 1.62
N PRO A 14 -5.45 2.52 0.71
CA PRO A 14 -5.30 2.32 -0.74
C PRO A 14 -4.43 3.41 -1.40
N SER A 15 -3.61 4.10 -0.60
CA SER A 15 -2.74 5.19 -1.02
C SER A 15 -1.45 5.13 -0.25
N ALA A 16 -0.35 4.97 -0.98
CA ALA A 16 0.99 4.92 -0.40
C ALA A 16 1.40 6.22 0.30
N SER A 17 0.96 7.39 -0.18
CA SER A 17 1.27 8.67 0.48
C SER A 17 0.55 8.80 1.82
N CYS A 18 -0.70 8.31 1.91
CA CYS A 18 -1.44 8.27 3.17
C CYS A 18 -0.82 7.25 4.14
N ALA A 19 -0.42 6.07 3.64
CA ALA A 19 0.30 5.09 4.43
C ALA A 19 1.65 5.64 4.93
N GLY A 20 2.40 6.33 4.08
CA GLY A 20 3.67 6.99 4.42
C GLY A 20 3.49 8.09 5.47
N MET A 21 2.44 8.90 5.36
CA MET A 21 2.09 9.89 6.39
C MET A 21 1.89 9.25 7.77
N LEU A 22 1.09 8.19 7.84
CA LEU A 22 0.77 7.51 9.11
C LEU A 22 1.96 6.73 9.68
N ARG A 23 2.75 6.07 8.83
CA ARG A 23 3.88 5.22 9.24
C ARG A 23 5.16 6.00 9.51
N ASN A 24 5.50 6.93 8.62
CA ASN A 24 6.81 7.58 8.63
C ASN A 24 6.80 8.98 9.20
N HIS A 25 5.69 9.72 9.07
CA HIS A 25 5.62 11.13 9.45
C HIS A 25 4.96 11.36 10.81
N TYR A 26 3.82 10.73 11.08
CA TYR A 26 3.09 10.91 12.35
C TYR A 26 3.96 10.61 13.60
N PRO A 27 4.74 9.52 13.66
CA PRO A 27 5.61 9.26 14.81
C PRO A 27 6.64 10.36 15.05
N LYS A 28 7.16 10.97 13.97
CA LYS A 28 8.13 12.07 14.05
C LYS A 28 7.46 13.37 14.48
N LEU A 29 6.33 13.71 13.84
CA LEU A 29 5.59 14.94 14.10
C LEU A 29 5.01 15.01 15.52
N LEU A 30 4.63 13.86 16.09
CA LEU A 30 3.97 13.75 17.39
C LEU A 30 4.89 13.21 18.48
N SER A 31 6.20 13.17 18.23
CA SER A 31 7.21 12.61 19.15
C SER A 31 7.23 13.30 20.52
N GLU A 32 6.96 14.62 20.54
CA GLU A 32 6.94 15.43 21.76
C GLU A 32 5.53 15.60 22.37
N ASP A 33 4.49 15.03 21.76
CA ASP A 33 3.12 15.13 22.28
C ASP A 33 2.86 14.00 23.29
N PRO A 34 2.65 14.29 24.59
CA PRO A 34 2.49 13.26 25.61
C PRO A 34 1.20 12.44 25.47
N VAL A 35 0.19 12.94 24.75
CA VAL A 35 -1.09 12.26 24.52
C VAL A 35 -1.02 11.38 23.26
N TYR A 36 -0.30 11.83 22.24
CA TYR A 36 -0.32 11.22 20.92
C TYR A 36 0.94 10.47 20.52
N ARG A 37 2.09 10.67 21.17
CA ARG A 37 3.35 9.96 20.84
C ARG A 37 3.14 8.45 20.74
N ASP A 38 2.63 7.85 21.80
CA ASP A 38 2.49 6.40 21.88
C ASP A 38 1.36 5.89 20.95
N LYS A 39 0.31 6.70 20.75
CA LYS A 39 -0.77 6.38 19.81
C LYS A 39 -0.30 6.43 18.36
N ALA A 40 0.58 7.39 18.01
CA ALA A 40 1.14 7.53 16.67
C ALA A 40 2.07 6.35 16.34
N ALA A 41 2.92 5.94 17.29
CA ALA A 41 3.72 4.73 17.15
C ALA A 41 2.84 3.48 16.97
N ALA A 42 1.84 3.30 17.85
CA ALA A 42 0.92 2.17 17.74
C ALA A 42 0.10 2.17 16.43
N LEU A 43 -0.25 3.35 15.90
CA LEU A 43 -0.93 3.46 14.61
C LEU A 43 0.00 3.13 13.45
N CYS A 44 1.26 3.56 13.50
CA CYS A 44 2.29 3.20 12.52
C CYS A 44 2.41 1.68 12.38
N ASP A 45 2.53 0.95 13.49
CA ASP A 45 2.76 -0.50 13.50
C ASP A 45 1.60 -1.32 12.93
N LYS A 46 0.39 -0.74 12.90
CA LYS A 46 -0.80 -1.39 12.36
C LYS A 46 -1.33 -0.75 11.07
N THR A 47 -0.58 0.17 10.47
CA THR A 47 -0.92 0.76 9.18
C THR A 47 -0.19 0.05 8.06
N TYR A 48 -0.94 -0.37 7.04
CA TYR A 48 -0.43 -1.10 5.88
C TYR A 48 -0.87 -0.42 4.59
N GLU A 49 0.01 -0.41 3.59
CA GLU A 49 -0.37 -0.11 2.22
C GLU A 49 -1.17 -1.30 1.66
N LEU A 50 -2.20 -1.03 0.86
CA LEU A 50 -3.16 -2.03 0.41
C LEU A 50 -2.52 -3.22 -0.32
N SER A 51 -1.67 -2.97 -1.31
CA SER A 51 -1.04 -4.04 -2.08
C SER A 51 -0.08 -4.87 -1.23
N ALA A 52 0.69 -4.22 -0.35
CA ALA A 52 1.54 -4.92 0.60
C ALA A 52 0.74 -5.80 1.58
N PHE A 53 -0.39 -5.28 2.07
CA PHE A 53 -1.27 -6.02 2.96
C PHE A 53 -1.88 -7.25 2.26
N LEU A 54 -2.43 -7.07 1.07
CA LEU A 54 -3.06 -8.15 0.32
C LEU A 54 -2.06 -9.21 -0.13
N ALA A 55 -0.85 -8.81 -0.55
CA ALA A 55 0.20 -9.75 -0.96
C ALA A 55 0.70 -10.62 0.21
N ALA A 56 0.57 -10.16 1.45
CA ALA A 56 0.91 -10.93 2.65
C ALA A 56 -0.18 -11.93 3.07
N LEU A 57 -1.40 -11.83 2.51
CA LEU A 57 -2.48 -12.78 2.79
C LEU A 57 -2.36 -14.03 1.89
N PRO A 58 -2.77 -15.21 2.36
CA PRO A 58 -2.86 -16.40 1.53
C PRO A 58 -4.05 -16.26 0.56
N VAL A 59 -3.85 -15.54 -0.54
CA VAL A 59 -4.85 -15.42 -1.61
C VAL A 59 -4.73 -16.63 -2.54
N GLN A 60 -5.83 -17.34 -2.78
CA GLN A 60 -5.86 -18.46 -3.73
C GLN A 60 -5.91 -17.92 -5.16
N GLN A 61 -5.09 -18.49 -6.05
CA GLN A 61 -5.17 -18.20 -7.48
C GLN A 61 -6.57 -18.53 -8.02
N GLY A 62 -7.19 -17.60 -8.73
CA GLY A 62 -8.47 -17.80 -9.40
C GLY A 62 -9.72 -17.23 -8.71
N ASP A 63 -9.61 -16.75 -7.47
CA ASP A 63 -10.70 -16.04 -6.78
C ASP A 63 -10.80 -14.56 -7.15
N THR A 64 -9.87 -14.04 -7.96
CA THR A 64 -9.80 -12.62 -8.29
C THR A 64 -10.82 -12.27 -9.38
N PRO A 65 -11.79 -11.38 -9.13
CA PRO A 65 -12.71 -10.92 -10.15
C PRO A 65 -11.96 -10.12 -11.22
N GLY A 66 -11.85 -10.65 -12.43
CA GLY A 66 -11.26 -9.95 -13.57
C GLY A 66 -12.32 -9.67 -14.64
N ASP A 67 -12.37 -8.42 -15.14
CA ASP A 67 -13.06 -8.17 -16.40
C ASP A 67 -12.24 -8.79 -17.53
N ARG A 68 -12.81 -9.83 -18.16
CA ARG A 68 -12.20 -10.58 -19.27
C ARG A 68 -11.81 -9.73 -20.48
N ARG A 69 -12.25 -8.47 -20.53
CA ARG A 69 -11.99 -7.54 -21.64
C ARG A 69 -10.62 -6.88 -21.57
N ALA A 70 -10.02 -6.72 -20.39
CA ALA A 70 -8.67 -6.18 -20.25
C ALA A 70 -7.66 -7.32 -20.26
N ARG A 71 -6.90 -7.46 -21.35
CA ARG A 71 -5.87 -8.51 -21.50
C ARG A 71 -4.46 -8.02 -21.21
N HIS A 72 -4.20 -6.72 -21.31
CA HIS A 72 -2.87 -6.12 -21.21
C HIS A 72 -2.93 -4.87 -20.34
N ILE A 73 -2.07 -4.80 -19.34
CA ILE A 73 -1.96 -3.65 -18.44
C ILE A 73 -0.48 -3.29 -18.23
N THR A 74 -0.24 -2.05 -17.81
CA THR A 74 1.05 -1.61 -17.29
C THR A 74 0.85 -1.12 -15.86
N TYR A 75 1.83 -1.37 -14.99
CA TYR A 75 1.84 -0.85 -13.63
C TYR A 75 2.79 0.34 -13.59
N HIS A 76 2.34 1.42 -12.96
CA HIS A 76 3.15 2.61 -12.74
C HIS A 76 3.53 2.69 -11.28
N ASP A 77 4.83 2.67 -10.99
CA ASP A 77 5.33 2.71 -9.63
C ASP A 77 5.11 4.10 -9.05
N SER A 78 4.15 4.22 -8.13
CA SER A 78 3.95 5.47 -7.39
C SER A 78 5.23 5.81 -6.63
N CYS A 79 5.69 7.07 -6.72
CA CYS A 79 6.87 7.52 -5.99
C CYS A 79 6.73 7.32 -4.47
N SER A 80 5.54 7.55 -3.90
CA SER A 80 5.27 7.25 -2.50
C SER A 80 5.25 5.74 -2.23
N ALA A 81 4.72 4.91 -3.13
CA ALA A 81 4.76 3.46 -2.95
C ALA A 81 6.21 2.96 -2.90
N LEU A 82 6.96 3.26 -3.96
CA LEU A 82 8.33 2.77 -4.14
C LEU A 82 9.31 3.37 -3.12
N ARG A 83 9.30 4.69 -2.96
CA ARG A 83 10.36 5.41 -2.22
C ARG A 83 10.01 5.70 -0.77
N GLU A 84 8.73 5.86 -0.45
CA GLU A 84 8.30 6.25 0.90
C GLU A 84 7.93 5.05 1.76
N VAL A 85 7.17 4.09 1.23
CA VAL A 85 6.72 2.91 1.99
C VAL A 85 7.36 1.59 1.58
N GLY A 86 8.19 1.57 0.52
CA GLY A 86 9.00 0.43 0.10
C GLY A 86 8.22 -0.67 -0.60
N VAL A 87 7.13 -0.32 -1.28
CA VAL A 87 6.25 -1.24 -2.01
C VAL A 87 6.65 -1.28 -3.48
N ASP A 88 6.95 -2.47 -3.99
CA ASP A 88 7.45 -2.69 -5.37
C ASP A 88 6.95 -4.02 -5.95
N ALA A 89 7.31 -5.15 -5.32
CA ALA A 89 6.98 -6.48 -5.84
C ALA A 89 5.53 -6.90 -5.52
N GLU A 90 4.93 -6.31 -4.50
CA GLU A 90 3.62 -6.69 -3.97
C GLU A 90 2.47 -6.40 -4.96
N PRO A 91 2.36 -5.21 -5.59
CA PRO A 91 1.38 -4.97 -6.64
C PRO A 91 1.50 -5.96 -7.81
N ARG A 92 2.73 -6.29 -8.21
CA ARG A 92 3.02 -7.20 -9.32
C ARG A 92 2.59 -8.62 -8.99
N THR A 93 2.86 -9.07 -7.77
CA THR A 93 2.43 -10.37 -7.27
C THR A 93 0.90 -10.51 -7.31
N LEU A 94 0.17 -9.45 -6.92
CA LEU A 94 -1.30 -9.45 -6.98
C LEU A 94 -1.84 -9.43 -8.41
N ILE A 95 -1.18 -8.70 -9.31
CA ILE A 95 -1.52 -8.69 -10.73
C ILE A 95 -1.31 -10.08 -11.35
N ASP A 96 -0.21 -10.76 -11.02
CA ASP A 96 0.12 -12.09 -11.54
C ASP A 96 -0.89 -13.17 -11.11
N GLN A 97 -1.57 -12.97 -9.97
CA GLN A 97 -2.68 -13.83 -9.54
C GLN A 97 -3.93 -13.70 -10.43
N CYS A 98 -4.04 -12.62 -11.21
CA CYS A 98 -5.13 -12.41 -12.15
C CYS A 98 -4.77 -13.06 -13.51
N THR A 99 -5.13 -14.33 -13.70
CA THR A 99 -4.77 -15.12 -14.89
C THR A 99 -5.24 -14.54 -16.24
N GLU A 100 -6.22 -13.63 -16.22
CA GLU A 100 -6.72 -12.97 -17.43
C GLU A 100 -5.91 -11.71 -17.82
N LEU A 101 -5.04 -11.22 -16.94
CA LEU A 101 -4.21 -10.02 -17.15
C LEU A 101 -2.80 -10.39 -17.59
N LYS A 102 -2.27 -9.64 -18.56
CA LYS A 102 -0.86 -9.64 -18.92
C LYS A 102 -0.23 -8.31 -18.50
N LEU A 103 0.68 -8.34 -17.53
CA LEU A 103 1.48 -7.18 -17.16
C LEU A 103 2.60 -6.94 -18.19
N THR A 104 2.74 -5.70 -18.64
CA THR A 104 3.89 -5.22 -19.43
C THR A 104 4.48 -4.00 -18.75
N GLU A 105 5.73 -4.10 -18.31
CA GLU A 105 6.45 -3.01 -17.64
C GLU A 105 6.75 -1.88 -18.62
N SER A 106 6.53 -0.64 -18.17
CA SER A 106 6.97 0.56 -18.90
C SER A 106 8.47 0.80 -18.66
N ALA A 107 9.16 1.37 -19.66
CA ALA A 107 10.54 1.84 -19.48
C ALA A 107 10.64 3.00 -18.46
N GLU A 108 9.55 3.75 -18.29
CA GLU A 108 9.45 4.89 -17.37
C GLU A 108 8.61 4.55 -16.13
N LYS A 109 8.57 3.27 -15.74
CA LYS A 109 7.71 2.81 -14.64
C LYS A 109 7.95 3.55 -13.30
N GLU A 110 9.18 4.02 -13.05
CA GLU A 110 9.58 4.74 -11.83
C GLU A 110 9.56 6.28 -11.96
N SER A 111 9.21 6.80 -13.14
CA SER A 111 9.06 8.24 -13.34
C SER A 111 7.93 8.77 -12.46
N CYS A 112 8.08 9.96 -11.89
CA CYS A 112 6.96 10.57 -11.18
C CYS A 112 5.84 10.90 -12.18
N CYS A 113 4.58 10.66 -11.81
CA CYS A 113 3.43 10.95 -12.69
C CYS A 113 3.15 12.44 -12.90
N GLY A 114 3.90 13.33 -12.23
CA GLY A 114 3.79 14.79 -12.31
C GLY A 114 4.93 15.48 -11.57
#